data_AF-A0A841E2G1-F1
#
_entry.id   AF-A0A841E2G1-F1
#
_cell.length_a   1.000
_cell.length_b   1.000
_cell.length_c   1.000
_cell.angle_alpha   90.00
_cell.angle_beta   90.00
_cell.angle_gamma   90.00
#
_symmetry.space_group_name_H-M   'P 1'
#
loop_
_entity.id
_entity.type
_entity.pdbx_description
1 polymer ?
#
loop_
_entity_poly.entity_id
_entity_poly.type
_entity_poly.pdbx_seq_one_letter_code
_entity_poly.pdbx_strand_id
1 'polypeptide(L)' 'MESKDNDLDALVREELGDEPSQEAKDYARELYEKYRLPSTATEPEEDA' A
#
# COMPACT_ATOMS: atom_id res chain seq x y z
N MET A 1 -11.77 -16.84 -14.38
CA MET A 1 -10.88 -15.85 -15.03
C MET A 1 -10.00 -15.35 -13.90
N GLU A 2 -8.81 -15.92 -13.73
CA GLU A 2 -7.97 -15.71 -12.52
C GLU A 2 -6.49 -15.54 -12.91
N SER A 3 -6.26 -15.24 -14.19
CA SER A 3 -4.95 -15.33 -14.84
C SER A 3 -4.39 -13.95 -15.20
N LYS A 4 -5.26 -12.96 -15.42
CA LYS A 4 -4.84 -11.62 -15.86
C LYS A 4 -4.23 -10.78 -14.74
N ASP A 5 -4.70 -10.97 -13.50
CA ASP A 5 -4.19 -10.22 -12.35
C ASP A 5 -2.79 -10.73 -11.94
N ASN A 6 -2.54 -12.04 -12.07
CA ASN A 6 -1.21 -12.63 -11.85
C ASN A 6 -0.18 -12.14 -12.88
N ASP A 7 -0.57 -12.04 -14.15
CA ASP A 7 0.32 -11.56 -15.22
C ASP A 7 0.66 -10.07 -15.03
N LEU A 8 -0.31 -9.25 -14.61
CA LEU A 8 -0.10 -7.83 -14.32
C LEU A 8 0.82 -7.63 -13.11
N ASP A 9 0.58 -8.34 -12.01
CA ASP A 9 1.43 -8.26 -10.81
C ASP A 9 2.86 -8.74 -11.08
N ALA A 10 3.03 -9.75 -11.93
CA ALA A 10 4.35 -10.22 -12.35
C ALA A 10 5.08 -9.16 -13.19
N LEU A 11 4.38 -8.56 -14.17
CA LEU A 11 4.93 -7.51 -15.02
C LEU A 11 5.28 -6.24 -14.22
N VAL A 12 4.43 -5.88 -13.26
CA VAL A 12 4.64 -4.72 -12.37
C VAL A 12 5.84 -4.96 -11.46
N ARG A 13 6.03 -6.17 -10.94
CA ARG A 13 7.22 -6.54 -10.15
C ARG A 13 8.49 -6.59 -10.99
N GLU A 14 8.41 -7.07 -12.23
CA GLU A 14 9.54 -7.07 -13.15
C GLU A 14 10.04 -5.64 -13.44
N GLU A 15 9.11 -4.68 -13.60
CA GLU A 15 9.44 -3.29 -13.93
C GLU A 15 9.79 -2.42 -12.70
N LEU A 16 9.10 -2.60 -11.58
CA LEU A 16 9.24 -1.76 -10.38
C LEU A 16 10.11 -2.39 -9.28
N GLY A 17 10.43 -3.67 -9.38
CA GLY A 17 11.11 -4.45 -8.36
C GLY A 17 10.16 -5.01 -7.29
N ASP A 18 10.60 -6.09 -6.62
CA ASP A 18 9.80 -6.80 -5.60
C ASP A 18 9.55 -5.98 -4.32
N GLU A 19 10.43 -5.05 -3.98
CA GLU A 19 10.34 -4.28 -2.74
C GLU A 19 10.59 -2.77 -2.97
N PRO A 20 9.72 -1.88 -2.46
CA PRO A 20 9.96 -0.45 -2.53
C PRO A 20 11.24 -0.08 -1.79
N SER A 21 12.00 0.86 -2.35
CA SER A 21 13.24 1.36 -1.73
C SER A 21 12.98 1.96 -0.35
N GLN A 22 14.00 2.00 0.50
CA GLN A 22 13.90 2.64 1.83
C GLN A 22 13.46 4.11 1.70
N GLU A 23 13.96 4.83 0.70
CA GLU A 23 13.55 6.20 0.38
C GLU A 23 12.06 6.31 0.06
N ALA A 24 11.50 5.37 -0.72
CA ALA A 24 10.06 5.35 -1.02
C ALA A 24 9.22 5.09 0.24
N LYS A 25 9.71 4.22 1.13
CA LYS A 25 9.05 3.97 2.44
C LYS A 25 9.06 5.20 3.33
N ASP A 26 10.19 5.90 3.38
CA ASP A 26 10.33 7.13 4.16
C ASP A 26 9.45 8.25 3.60
N TYR A 27 9.39 8.41 2.28
CA TYR A 27 8.48 9.36 1.62
C TYR A 27 6.99 9.05 1.87
N ALA A 28 6.60 7.77 1.82
CA ALA A 28 5.24 7.35 2.16
C ALA A 28 4.88 7.68 3.62
N ARG A 29 5.84 7.53 4.54
CA ARG A 29 5.67 7.93 5.95
C ARG A 29 5.45 9.44 6.08
N GLU A 30 6.28 10.25 5.42
CA GLU A 30 6.14 11.71 5.44
C GLU A 30 4.78 12.16 4.91
N LEU A 31 4.29 11.54 3.82
CA LEU A 31 2.95 11.82 3.28
C LEU A 31 1.85 11.46 4.28
N TYR A 32 1.94 10.29 4.90
CA TYR A 32 0.98 9.88 5.92
C TYR A 32 0.95 10.88 7.08
N GLU A 33 2.11 11.30 7.60
CA GLU A 33 2.17 12.29 8.67
C GLU A 33 1.59 13.64 8.27
N LYS A 34 1.88 14.09 7.05
CA LYS A 34 1.44 15.39 6.52
C LYS A 34 -0.06 15.46 6.27
N TYR A 35 -0.64 14.37 5.76
CA TYR A 35 -2.05 14.33 5.32
C TYR A 35 -2.92 13.43 6.19
N ARG A 36 -2.37 12.90 7.29
CA ARG A 36 -3.10 12.17 8.32
C ARG A 36 -4.33 12.97 8.69
N LEU A 37 -5.49 12.40 8.41
CA LEU A 37 -6.75 12.92 8.90
C LEU A 37 -6.72 12.82 10.44
N PRO A 38 -7.23 13.84 11.16
CA PRO A 38 -7.41 13.70 12.60
C PRO A 38 -8.25 12.46 12.85
N SER A 39 -7.75 11.54 13.68
CA SER A 39 -8.35 10.24 13.91
C SER A 39 -9.82 10.39 14.28
N THR A 40 -10.71 10.05 13.36
CA THR A 40 -12.07 9.66 13.73
C THR A 40 -11.94 8.29 14.38
N ALA A 41 -11.71 8.30 15.70
CA ALA A 41 -11.80 7.11 16.52
C ALA A 41 -13.25 6.59 16.44
N THR A 42 -13.53 5.75 15.45
CA THR A 42 -14.61 4.80 15.47
C THR A 42 -14.12 3.61 14.65
N GLU A 43 -13.38 2.73 15.32
CA GLU A 43 -13.41 1.31 14.99
C GLU A 43 -14.88 0.88 14.94
N PRO A 44 -15.37 0.17 13.91
CA PRO A 44 -16.18 -0.97 14.20
C PRO A 44 -15.20 -2.10 14.56
N GLU A 45 -15.28 -2.56 15.79
CA GLU A 45 -14.81 -3.90 16.12
C GLU A 45 -15.29 -4.87 15.03
N GLU A 46 -14.39 -5.74 14.57
CA GLU A 46 -14.76 -6.95 13.85
C GLU A 46 -15.63 -7.80 14.80
N ASP A 47 -16.94 -7.58 14.74
CA ASP A 47 -17.94 -8.47 15.31
C ASP A 47 -18.11 -9.67 14.38
N ALA A 48 -17.79 -10.86 14.93
CA ALA A 48 -18.13 -12.22 14.52
C ALA A 48 -17.27 -12.96 13.47
#